data_AF-A0A8H6TB52-F1
#
_entry.id   AF-A0A8H6TB52-F1
#
_cell.length_a   1.000
_cell.length_b   1.000
_cell.length_c   1.000
_cell.angle_alpha   90.00
_cell.angle_beta   90.00
_cell.angle_gamma   90.00
#
_symmetry.space_group_name_H-M   'P 1'
#
loop_
_entity.id
_entity.type
_entity.pdbx_description
1 polymer ?
#
loop_
_entity_poly.entity_id
_entity_poly.type
_entity_poly.pdbx_seq_one_letter_code
_entity_poly.pdbx_strand_id
1 'polypeptide(L)'
;MTSLIPRPPPADSERLSLALLGTTLIQSDADNFQELVHHHIWSKFWMRSGVETILPSSSVELEGTVIPLGLDPVMRPWGPRVEEITVRPEYILLLQTIHKKRQIDNPYLRPGGVFVIEEKSGMGKTVFPWLYLLLSLQAQEPVFFYHQDVLFLYSASGVHVFETSQRIQKALRSPTLRLITLLVDMDSLSPDARYSLLGTAPFAIGGASTSAQVEDYRNWRKQSYMHTLVVEFYDPTSPSEQPVALPSAPQTSLAEGIVLQPPLTRRGTGPGIVAFLPPDSALQLSDKPAPLDPPPTVKWAEEGYAVVGIIGGDVASNLKIALDAFLALQELDTKDKFAVLVYDPMVLPRVVSALEEDKRLVCLVVYGHPLPADANMTVPTLVFLPSGTKSAAAANVTACVVDSPSPAFVFPRSAQFHSAAASIAHSKALAFIKKHVGGPFFDLEAIWEEHTYFEFEVRSVAQTMGTMVAEPYVNHVPTLAGGIGRKNLSAFYRDHFVFSNPKDTVLQSVSRTVGGDRVVDEFIFHCTHDRQIDWLLPQVPPTGKKLAIPMLGVINIRGDRLYHEHIWWDQGTVCLQAGIMPTYIQMEGKSLRLPIAGAESAALLVDECAVPPNQMLGPAYGFVQDA
;
A
#
# COMPACT_ATOMS: atom_id res chain seq x y z
N MET A 1 -30.55 45.87 1.77
CA MET A 1 -29.75 47.07 1.40
C MET A 1 -28.28 46.70 1.44
N THR A 2 -27.45 47.38 0.63
CA THR A 2 -25.97 47.42 0.68
C THR A 2 -25.20 46.10 0.69
N SER A 3 -24.86 45.64 -0.51
CA SER A 3 -23.61 44.91 -0.79
C SER A 3 -22.39 45.81 -0.53
N LEU A 4 -21.28 45.25 -0.06
CA LEU A 4 -19.96 45.92 -0.12
C LEU A 4 -18.86 44.95 -0.59
N ILE A 5 -18.24 45.34 -1.70
CA ILE A 5 -17.04 44.74 -2.30
C ILE A 5 -15.82 45.51 -1.77
N PRO A 6 -14.71 44.86 -1.41
CA PRO A 6 -13.40 45.51 -1.35
C PRO A 6 -12.69 45.41 -2.71
N ARG A 7 -12.22 46.54 -3.25
CA ARG A 7 -11.24 46.57 -4.35
C ARG A 7 -9.81 46.58 -3.77
N PRO A 8 -8.80 45.99 -4.44
CA PRO A 8 -7.40 46.07 -4.05
C PRO A 8 -6.75 47.40 -4.49
N PRO A 9 -5.70 47.85 -3.79
CA PRO A 9 -4.44 48.22 -4.49
C PRO A 9 -3.18 47.99 -3.62
N PRO A 10 -1.97 48.34 -4.11
CA PRO A 10 -1.37 47.99 -5.40
C PRO A 10 -0.04 47.24 -5.21
N ALA A 11 0.55 46.75 -6.30
CA ALA A 11 1.95 46.34 -6.30
C ALA A 11 2.85 47.55 -6.62
N ASP A 12 3.98 47.67 -5.93
CA ASP A 12 5.12 48.47 -6.38
C ASP A 12 6.44 47.79 -6.02
N SER A 13 7.45 48.05 -6.83
CA SER A 13 8.75 47.38 -6.85
C SER A 13 9.89 48.22 -6.29
N GLU A 14 10.97 47.57 -5.83
CA GLU A 14 12.41 47.92 -5.91
C GLU A 14 13.17 47.35 -4.69
N ARG A 15 14.13 46.44 -4.83
CA ARG A 15 15.52 46.50 -5.37
C ARG A 15 16.61 46.84 -4.31
N LEU A 16 17.54 45.88 -4.18
CA LEU A 16 19.01 46.06 -4.03
C LEU A 16 19.66 46.46 -2.68
N SER A 17 20.24 45.42 -2.05
CA SER A 17 21.70 45.20 -1.87
C SER A 17 22.49 45.70 -0.62
N LEU A 18 23.28 44.75 -0.09
CA LEU A 18 24.69 44.86 0.38
C LEU A 18 25.07 45.74 1.61
N ALA A 19 25.53 45.11 2.71
CA ALA A 19 26.98 44.90 3.00
C ALA A 19 27.44 44.94 4.49
N LEU A 20 28.29 43.94 4.84
CA LEU A 20 29.53 44.00 5.67
C LEU A 20 29.55 44.11 7.23
N LEU A 21 30.25 43.11 7.80
CA LEU A 21 31.22 43.12 8.93
C LEU A 21 30.76 43.30 10.40
N GLY A 22 31.24 42.41 11.30
CA GLY A 22 31.02 42.51 12.76
C GLY A 22 31.40 41.27 13.60
N THR A 23 32.66 40.83 13.52
CA THR A 23 33.32 39.67 14.17
C THR A 23 33.08 39.38 15.67
N THR A 24 32.82 38.08 15.96
CA THR A 24 33.48 37.22 16.98
C THR A 24 33.16 37.33 18.48
N LEU A 25 32.57 36.26 19.02
CA LEU A 25 33.11 35.52 20.19
C LEU A 25 32.50 34.09 20.23
N ILE A 26 33.35 33.07 20.18
CA ILE A 26 32.98 31.63 20.21
C ILE A 26 33.53 31.02 21.49
N GLN A 27 32.73 30.20 22.17
CA GLN A 27 33.19 29.24 23.18
C GLN A 27 32.76 27.82 22.77
N SER A 28 33.66 26.87 23.00
CA SER A 28 33.61 25.45 22.58
C SER A 28 32.84 24.58 23.60
N ASP A 29 32.60 23.26 23.44
CA ASP A 29 33.21 22.20 22.62
C ASP A 29 32.18 21.11 22.23
N ALA A 30 32.24 20.62 20.98
CA ALA A 30 31.62 19.33 20.56
C ALA A 30 32.20 18.73 19.27
N ASP A 31 32.79 19.52 18.37
CA ASP A 31 33.05 19.11 16.96
C ASP A 31 34.47 18.56 16.66
N ASN A 32 35.23 18.15 17.66
CA ASN A 32 36.68 17.90 17.50
C ASN A 32 37.09 16.46 17.07
N PHE A 33 36.16 15.62 16.60
CA PHE A 33 36.49 14.25 16.15
C PHE A 33 36.67 14.12 14.63
N GLN A 34 35.89 14.85 13.81
CA GLN A 34 36.04 14.80 12.35
C GLN A 34 37.28 15.55 11.86
N GLU A 35 37.58 16.74 12.40
CA GLU A 35 38.80 17.47 12.04
C GLU A 35 40.08 16.71 12.41
N LEU A 36 40.13 16.03 13.56
CA LEU A 36 41.32 15.27 13.97
C LEU A 36 41.68 14.15 12.98
N VAL A 37 40.66 13.45 12.48
CA VAL A 37 40.83 12.39 11.46
C VAL A 37 41.24 13.00 10.12
N HIS A 38 40.63 14.11 9.71
CA HIS A 38 41.01 14.83 8.48
C HIS A 38 42.47 15.29 8.54
N HIS A 39 42.89 15.95 9.63
CA HIS A 39 44.23 16.51 9.76
C HIS A 39 45.34 15.45 9.88
N HIS A 40 45.06 14.29 10.50
CA HIS A 40 46.02 13.19 10.60
C HIS A 40 46.20 12.41 9.29
N ILE A 41 45.17 12.38 8.44
CA ILE A 41 45.24 11.78 7.10
C ILE A 41 45.98 12.72 6.13
N TRP A 42 45.63 14.01 6.11
CA TRP A 42 46.22 14.98 5.17
C TRP A 42 47.70 15.30 5.47
N SER A 43 48.11 15.36 6.74
CA SER A 43 49.53 15.60 7.10
C SER A 43 50.45 14.45 6.69
N LYS A 44 49.98 13.20 6.73
CA LYS A 44 50.74 12.03 6.25
C LYS A 44 50.74 11.90 4.72
N PHE A 45 49.77 12.49 4.03
CA PHE A 45 49.72 12.49 2.57
C PHE A 45 50.80 13.40 1.97
N TRP A 46 50.97 14.62 2.50
CA TRP A 46 51.95 15.60 2.00
C TRP A 46 53.42 15.27 2.32
N MET A 47 53.73 14.71 3.50
CA MET A 47 55.11 14.33 3.84
C MET A 47 55.67 13.13 3.04
N ARG A 48 54.86 12.49 2.18
CA ARG A 48 55.29 11.34 1.36
C ARG A 48 55.26 11.57 -0.16
N SER A 49 54.68 12.66 -0.65
CA SER A 49 54.46 12.88 -2.08
C SER A 49 55.52 13.76 -2.77
N GLY A 50 56.19 14.67 -2.04
CA GLY A 50 57.42 15.32 -2.51
C GLY A 50 57.30 16.15 -3.79
N VAL A 51 56.15 16.78 -4.05
CA VAL A 51 55.91 17.62 -5.24
C VAL A 51 55.96 19.11 -4.86
N GLU A 52 56.85 19.87 -5.49
CA GLU A 52 56.92 21.33 -5.33
C GLU A 52 55.78 22.06 -6.06
N THR A 53 55.39 23.21 -5.51
CA THR A 53 54.33 24.09 -6.02
C THR A 53 54.71 24.82 -7.31
N ILE A 54 53.84 24.75 -8.33
CA ILE A 54 53.72 25.78 -9.38
C ILE A 54 52.22 26.03 -9.69
N LEU A 55 51.76 27.26 -9.43
CA LEU A 55 50.55 27.85 -10.03
C LEU A 55 50.94 28.38 -11.43
N PRO A 56 50.07 28.31 -12.46
CA PRO A 56 49.24 29.50 -12.73
C PRO A 56 47.87 29.25 -13.44
N SER A 57 47.23 30.38 -13.74
CA SER A 57 45.87 30.71 -14.19
C SER A 57 45.37 30.28 -15.60
N SER A 58 44.05 30.48 -15.78
CA SER A 58 43.31 30.98 -16.97
C SER A 58 42.96 30.06 -18.18
N SER A 59 41.65 29.77 -18.31
CA SER A 59 40.72 29.82 -19.49
C SER A 59 41.16 29.48 -20.95
N VAL A 60 40.30 28.77 -21.71
CA VAL A 60 39.88 29.02 -23.14
C VAL A 60 38.83 27.99 -23.64
N GLU A 61 38.16 28.23 -24.78
CA GLU A 61 36.89 27.64 -25.28
C GLU A 61 36.98 26.59 -26.43
N LEU A 62 35.90 25.79 -26.58
CA LEU A 62 35.13 25.26 -27.75
C LEU A 62 35.73 24.75 -29.12
N GLU A 63 34.89 23.87 -29.73
CA GLU A 63 34.69 23.48 -31.16
C GLU A 63 35.31 22.19 -31.76
N GLY A 64 34.56 21.54 -32.68
CA GLY A 64 35.04 20.52 -33.64
C GLY A 64 34.17 19.26 -33.82
N THR A 65 33.81 18.90 -35.06
CA THR A 65 32.94 17.75 -35.45
C THR A 65 33.63 16.79 -36.43
N VAL A 66 33.20 15.50 -36.53
CA VAL A 66 33.02 14.65 -37.76
C VAL A 66 33.18 13.13 -37.48
N ILE A 67 32.43 12.31 -38.23
CA ILE A 67 32.19 10.85 -38.07
C ILE A 67 32.17 10.23 -39.49
N PRO A 68 32.87 9.10 -39.83
CA PRO A 68 32.14 7.80 -39.96
C PRO A 68 32.92 6.44 -39.95
N LEU A 69 32.16 5.36 -39.69
CA LEU A 69 32.14 4.01 -40.33
C LEU A 69 33.33 3.00 -40.27
N GLY A 70 32.99 1.71 -40.01
CA GLY A 70 33.82 0.57 -40.44
C GLY A 70 33.62 -0.84 -39.80
N LEU A 71 32.58 -1.58 -40.22
CA LEU A 71 32.52 -3.06 -40.42
C LEU A 71 32.77 -4.10 -39.27
N ASP A 72 31.83 -5.04 -39.15
CA ASP A 72 31.89 -6.40 -38.56
C ASP A 72 32.37 -7.41 -39.67
N PRO A 73 32.95 -8.62 -39.43
CA PRO A 73 32.20 -9.78 -38.89
C PRO A 73 32.96 -10.97 -38.18
N VAL A 74 32.22 -11.72 -37.35
CA VAL A 74 32.21 -13.23 -37.21
C VAL A 74 33.42 -14.02 -36.64
N MET A 75 33.24 -14.63 -35.43
CA MET A 75 33.32 -16.09 -35.13
C MET A 75 33.16 -16.42 -33.62
N ARG A 76 32.71 -17.64 -33.28
CA ARG A 76 32.62 -18.23 -31.91
C ARG A 76 33.73 -19.30 -31.71
N PRO A 77 33.76 -20.09 -30.61
CA PRO A 77 34.07 -19.76 -29.20
C PRO A 77 35.27 -20.61 -28.67
N TRP A 78 35.33 -20.86 -27.35
CA TRP A 78 36.27 -21.69 -26.54
C TRP A 78 37.41 -20.89 -25.86
N GLY A 79 37.45 -20.93 -24.52
CA GLY A 79 38.58 -20.45 -23.69
C GLY A 79 39.45 -21.63 -23.22
N PRO A 80 40.14 -21.53 -22.06
CA PRO A 80 40.49 -20.35 -21.27
C PRO A 80 42.02 -20.17 -21.11
N ARG A 81 42.49 -18.96 -20.82
CA ARG A 81 43.70 -18.70 -19.99
C ARG A 81 43.82 -17.22 -19.63
N VAL A 82 44.41 -16.97 -18.45
CA VAL A 82 44.65 -15.67 -17.84
C VAL A 82 46.13 -15.32 -18.04
N GLU A 83 46.45 -14.07 -18.36
CA GLU A 83 47.60 -13.36 -17.77
C GLU A 83 47.50 -11.84 -17.95
N GLU A 84 48.30 -11.11 -17.16
CA GLU A 84 48.05 -9.77 -16.63
C GLU A 84 48.86 -8.67 -17.35
N ILE A 85 48.26 -7.49 -17.63
CA ILE A 85 49.03 -6.23 -17.80
C ILE A 85 48.31 -5.04 -17.12
N THR A 86 49.07 -4.34 -16.28
CA THR A 86 48.72 -3.14 -15.51
C THR A 86 48.68 -1.87 -16.36
N VAL A 87 47.83 -0.89 -16.03
CA VAL A 87 47.81 0.44 -16.70
C VAL A 87 48.03 1.60 -15.71
N ARG A 88 48.59 2.71 -16.23
CA ARG A 88 49.17 3.87 -15.53
C ARG A 88 48.26 5.14 -15.56
N PRO A 89 48.66 6.27 -14.92
CA PRO A 89 47.71 7.25 -14.32
C PRO A 89 46.70 8.06 -15.17
N GLU A 90 46.59 7.91 -16.49
CA GLU A 90 45.67 8.74 -17.29
C GLU A 90 44.15 8.43 -17.07
N TYR A 91 43.81 7.35 -16.37
CA TYR A 91 42.43 6.83 -16.29
C TYR A 91 41.50 7.57 -15.32
N ILE A 92 41.99 8.55 -14.55
CA ILE A 92 41.17 9.29 -13.57
C ILE A 92 40.24 10.31 -14.25
N LEU A 93 40.58 10.84 -15.43
CA LEU A 93 39.67 11.72 -16.21
C LEU A 93 38.45 11.00 -16.80
N LEU A 94 38.47 9.66 -16.87
CA LEU A 94 37.37 8.86 -17.42
C LEU A 94 36.14 8.84 -16.49
N LEU A 95 36.36 8.78 -15.17
CA LEU A 95 35.28 8.60 -14.18
C LEU A 95 34.35 9.82 -14.06
N GLN A 96 34.89 11.04 -14.15
CA GLN A 96 34.09 12.26 -14.16
C GLN A 96 33.30 12.47 -15.47
N THR A 97 33.74 11.85 -16.57
CA THR A 97 33.02 11.85 -17.85
C THR A 97 31.83 10.88 -17.84
N ILE A 98 31.95 9.74 -17.14
CA ILE A 98 30.91 8.71 -17.06
C ILE A 98 29.70 9.17 -16.24
N HIS A 99 29.93 9.85 -15.10
CA HIS A 99 28.84 10.19 -14.16
C HIS A 99 27.83 11.21 -14.70
N LYS A 100 28.14 11.93 -15.79
CA LYS A 100 27.32 13.07 -16.27
C LYS A 100 26.57 12.84 -17.59
N LYS A 101 26.56 11.62 -18.19
CA LYS A 101 26.00 11.46 -19.55
C LYS A 101 25.16 10.23 -19.92
N ARG A 102 25.08 9.14 -19.12
CA ARG A 102 24.17 8.01 -19.43
C ARG A 102 23.61 7.30 -18.20
N GLN A 103 22.28 7.32 -18.05
CA GLN A 103 21.53 6.37 -17.22
C GLN A 103 21.60 4.98 -17.89
N ILE A 104 22.37 4.03 -17.34
CA ILE A 104 22.27 2.59 -17.68
C ILE A 104 22.58 1.77 -16.42
N ASP A 105 21.77 0.72 -16.20
CA ASP A 105 21.92 -0.28 -15.15
C ASP A 105 23.30 -0.96 -15.09
N ASN A 106 23.76 -1.24 -13.87
CA ASN A 106 24.83 -2.19 -13.62
C ASN A 106 24.25 -3.47 -12.99
N PRO A 107 24.17 -4.60 -13.72
CA PRO A 107 23.53 -5.83 -13.23
C PRO A 107 24.30 -6.54 -12.08
N TYR A 108 25.41 -5.97 -11.60
CA TYR A 108 26.19 -6.48 -10.48
C TYR A 108 26.19 -5.56 -9.23
N LEU A 109 25.39 -4.49 -9.22
CA LEU A 109 25.15 -3.69 -8.01
C LEU A 109 23.73 -3.93 -7.50
N ARG A 110 23.60 -4.76 -6.46
CA ARG A 110 22.41 -4.85 -5.60
C ARG A 110 22.71 -4.18 -4.26
N PRO A 111 21.72 -3.59 -3.57
CA PRO A 111 21.88 -3.15 -2.18
C PRO A 111 22.29 -4.34 -1.29
N GLY A 112 23.16 -4.13 -0.31
CA GLY A 112 23.58 -5.17 0.66
C GLY A 112 24.65 -6.17 0.20
N GLY A 113 25.47 -5.83 -0.80
CA GLY A 113 26.60 -6.68 -1.23
C GLY A 113 27.79 -6.62 -0.26
N VAL A 114 28.14 -7.73 0.40
CA VAL A 114 29.36 -7.85 1.22
C VAL A 114 30.57 -8.18 0.33
N PHE A 115 31.60 -7.32 0.34
CA PHE A 115 32.84 -7.52 -0.42
C PHE A 115 34.06 -7.68 0.50
N VAL A 116 34.82 -8.77 0.34
CA VAL A 116 36.07 -9.00 1.08
C VAL A 116 37.26 -8.61 0.20
N ILE A 117 37.96 -7.53 0.58
CA ILE A 117 39.13 -7.02 -0.14
C ILE A 117 40.40 -7.42 0.62
N GLU A 118 41.26 -8.22 -0.01
CA GLU A 118 42.55 -8.63 0.57
C GLU A 118 43.69 -7.75 0.05
N GLU A 119 44.42 -7.08 0.96
CA GLU A 119 45.57 -6.26 0.62
C GLU A 119 46.82 -7.13 0.37
N LYS A 120 47.14 -7.38 -0.90
CA LYS A 120 48.48 -7.86 -1.30
C LYS A 120 49.30 -6.70 -1.85
N SER A 121 50.45 -6.51 -1.23
CA SER A 121 51.36 -5.37 -1.40
C SER A 121 51.62 -4.97 -2.86
N GLY A 122 51.13 -3.81 -3.26
CA GLY A 122 51.42 -3.18 -4.55
C GLY A 122 50.66 -1.86 -4.73
N MET A 123 51.38 -0.76 -4.97
CA MET A 123 50.88 0.63 -4.89
C MET A 123 49.73 1.04 -5.85
N GLY A 124 49.20 0.12 -6.66
CA GLY A 124 48.17 0.40 -7.68
C GLY A 124 46.72 0.11 -7.28
N LYS A 125 46.45 -0.53 -6.14
CA LYS A 125 45.10 -1.04 -5.79
C LYS A 125 44.43 -0.35 -4.59
N THR A 126 45.06 0.68 -4.02
CA THR A 126 44.59 1.36 -2.79
C THR A 126 43.50 2.41 -3.03
N VAL A 127 43.17 2.79 -4.27
CA VAL A 127 42.21 3.89 -4.54
C VAL A 127 40.75 3.43 -4.47
N PHE A 128 40.44 2.25 -5.02
CA PHE A 128 39.06 1.72 -5.09
C PHE A 128 38.42 1.40 -3.72
N PRO A 129 39.11 0.74 -2.77
CA PRO A 129 38.52 0.39 -1.47
C PRO A 129 38.12 1.63 -0.66
N TRP A 130 38.98 2.65 -0.67
CA TRP A 130 38.74 3.90 0.05
C TRP A 130 37.67 4.76 -0.63
N LEU A 131 37.59 4.76 -1.97
CA LEU A 131 36.52 5.43 -2.70
C LEU A 131 35.15 4.78 -2.45
N TYR A 132 35.08 3.45 -2.40
CA TYR A 132 33.83 2.73 -2.08
C TYR A 132 33.43 2.90 -0.60
N LEU A 133 34.39 2.87 0.33
CA LEU A 133 34.14 3.16 1.75
C LEU A 133 33.61 4.60 1.92
N LEU A 134 34.20 5.59 1.23
CA LEU A 134 33.72 6.97 1.23
C LEU A 134 32.29 7.09 0.68
N LEU A 135 31.99 6.47 -0.46
CA LEU A 135 30.66 6.49 -1.07
C LEU A 135 29.60 5.80 -0.19
N SER A 136 29.94 4.68 0.44
CA SER A 136 29.03 3.94 1.32
C SER A 136 28.77 4.67 2.65
N LEU A 137 29.80 5.30 3.21
CA LEU A 137 29.65 6.21 4.36
C LEU A 137 28.79 7.44 4.01
N GLN A 138 28.89 7.94 2.76
CA GLN A 138 28.03 9.01 2.26
C GLN A 138 26.57 8.57 2.05
N ALA A 139 26.35 7.28 1.77
CA ALA A 139 25.03 6.65 1.60
C ALA A 139 24.42 6.07 2.89
N GLN A 140 25.14 6.15 4.02
CA GLN A 140 24.80 5.53 5.32
C GLN A 140 24.60 4.00 5.30
N GLU A 141 25.06 3.29 4.27
CA GLU A 141 24.96 1.82 4.24
C GLU A 141 26.03 1.13 5.11
N PRO A 142 25.68 0.04 5.84
CA PRO A 142 26.62 -0.71 6.66
C PRO A 142 27.61 -1.52 5.82
N VAL A 143 28.92 -1.31 6.02
CA VAL A 143 30.00 -1.99 5.29
C VAL A 143 30.86 -2.83 6.23
N PHE A 144 30.99 -4.12 5.93
CA PHE A 144 31.92 -5.02 6.60
C PHE A 144 33.28 -5.04 5.90
N PHE A 145 34.37 -4.97 6.68
CA PHE A 145 35.76 -5.00 6.20
C PHE A 145 36.60 -5.93 7.09
N TYR A 146 37.43 -6.81 6.51
CA TYR A 146 38.23 -7.77 7.27
C TYR A 146 39.73 -7.54 7.04
N HIS A 147 40.49 -7.34 8.11
CA HIS A 147 41.93 -7.07 8.05
C HIS A 147 42.64 -7.63 9.29
N GLN A 148 43.78 -8.31 9.10
CA GLN A 148 44.60 -8.90 10.18
C GLN A 148 43.80 -9.69 11.22
N ASP A 149 42.89 -10.55 10.73
CA ASP A 149 42.00 -11.41 11.52
C ASP A 149 40.95 -10.71 12.41
N VAL A 150 40.76 -9.41 12.18
CA VAL A 150 39.74 -8.59 12.81
C VAL A 150 38.68 -8.21 11.76
N LEU A 151 37.40 -8.34 12.12
CA LEU A 151 36.28 -7.89 11.31
C LEU A 151 35.80 -6.53 11.81
N PHE A 152 35.67 -5.57 10.91
CA PHE A 152 35.21 -4.21 11.16
C PHE A 152 33.84 -4.02 10.50
N LEU A 153 32.94 -3.32 11.17
CA LEU A 153 31.68 -2.82 10.61
C LEU A 153 31.69 -1.31 10.67
N TYR A 154 31.61 -0.66 9.51
CA TYR A 154 31.40 0.76 9.36
C TYR A 154 29.90 1.01 9.14
N SER A 155 29.30 1.88 9.93
CA SER A 155 27.86 2.21 9.85
C SER A 155 27.61 3.64 10.33
N ALA A 156 26.39 4.16 10.15
CA ALA A 156 26.01 5.49 10.61
C ALA A 156 26.16 5.69 12.13
N SER A 157 26.13 4.61 12.94
CA SER A 157 26.37 4.64 14.39
C SER A 157 27.84 4.54 14.81
N GLY A 158 28.76 4.32 13.87
CA GLY A 158 30.20 4.29 14.13
C GLY A 158 30.95 3.10 13.51
N VAL A 159 32.18 2.89 13.99
CA VAL A 159 33.06 1.78 13.60
C VAL A 159 33.09 0.76 14.72
N HIS A 160 32.57 -0.44 14.46
CA HIS A 160 32.54 -1.55 15.41
C HIS A 160 33.59 -2.59 15.04
N VAL A 161 34.27 -3.15 16.04
CA VAL A 161 35.40 -4.06 15.88
C VAL A 161 35.04 -5.40 16.51
N PHE A 162 35.13 -6.48 15.74
CA PHE A 162 34.78 -7.83 16.17
C PHE A 162 36.00 -8.75 16.12
N GLU A 163 36.31 -9.38 17.26
CA GLU A 163 37.21 -10.51 17.30
C GLU A 163 36.56 -11.71 16.61
N THR A 164 37.24 -12.27 15.60
CA THR A 164 36.71 -13.41 14.84
C THR A 164 37.19 -14.73 15.43
N SER A 165 36.31 -15.73 15.49
CA SER A 165 36.72 -17.07 15.96
C SER A 165 37.66 -17.75 14.96
N GLN A 166 38.54 -18.65 15.43
CA GLN A 166 39.46 -19.39 14.54
C GLN A 166 38.75 -20.13 13.39
N ARG A 167 37.48 -20.51 13.58
CA ARG A 167 36.63 -21.12 12.54
C ARG A 167 36.27 -20.12 11.43
N ILE A 168 35.93 -18.89 11.79
CA ILE A 168 35.65 -17.78 10.87
C ILE A 168 36.94 -17.34 10.16
N GLN A 169 38.04 -17.17 10.89
CA GLN A 169 39.36 -16.88 10.31
C GLN A 169 39.76 -17.92 9.25
N LYS A 170 39.56 -19.20 9.54
CA LYS A 170 39.85 -20.30 8.60
C LYS A 170 38.93 -20.30 7.37
N ALA A 171 37.66 -19.88 7.51
CA ALA A 171 36.74 -19.72 6.39
C ALA A 171 37.13 -18.54 5.48
N LEU A 172 37.41 -17.37 6.06
CA LEU A 172 37.80 -16.15 5.32
C LEU A 172 39.16 -16.28 4.62
N ARG A 173 40.09 -17.07 5.19
CA ARG A 173 41.37 -17.40 4.56
C ARG A 173 41.26 -18.41 3.39
N SER A 174 40.12 -19.08 3.21
CA SER A 174 39.92 -20.05 2.12
C SER A 174 39.54 -19.35 0.80
N PRO A 175 40.30 -19.49 -0.30
CA PRO A 175 40.02 -18.78 -1.56
C PRO A 175 38.68 -19.20 -2.20
N THR A 176 38.18 -20.41 -1.92
CA THR A 176 36.90 -20.92 -2.46
C THR A 176 35.67 -20.39 -1.72
N LEU A 177 35.83 -19.92 -0.47
CA LEU A 177 34.74 -19.36 0.35
C LEU A 177 34.59 -17.84 0.20
N ARG A 178 35.50 -17.15 -0.51
CA ARG A 178 35.50 -15.68 -0.67
C ARG A 178 34.30 -15.08 -1.37
N LEU A 179 33.42 -15.90 -1.97
CA LEU A 179 32.21 -15.46 -2.66
C LEU A 179 30.91 -15.88 -1.94
N ILE A 180 30.98 -16.66 -0.85
CA ILE A 180 29.81 -17.36 -0.30
C ILE A 180 29.78 -17.25 1.24
N THR A 181 28.73 -16.56 1.72
CA THR A 181 28.16 -16.60 3.08
C THR A 181 28.84 -15.81 4.20
N LEU A 182 28.23 -14.66 4.53
CA LEU A 182 28.03 -14.18 5.90
C LEU A 182 26.53 -14.00 6.19
N LEU A 183 25.74 -15.07 5.99
CA LEU A 183 24.58 -15.28 6.85
C LEU A 183 25.14 -15.72 8.19
N VAL A 184 25.15 -14.82 9.16
CA VAL A 184 25.69 -15.11 10.49
C VAL A 184 24.71 -16.03 11.21
N ASP A 185 25.11 -17.29 11.37
CA ASP A 185 24.53 -18.18 12.37
C ASP A 185 24.75 -17.53 13.75
N MET A 186 23.68 -16.92 14.28
CA MET A 186 23.71 -16.14 15.52
C MET A 186 24.22 -16.95 16.71
N ASP A 187 24.13 -18.29 16.66
CA ASP A 187 24.66 -19.16 17.70
C ASP A 187 26.19 -19.30 17.71
N SER A 188 26.88 -18.81 16.68
CA SER A 188 28.34 -18.79 16.59
C SER A 188 29.01 -17.51 17.14
N LEU A 189 28.24 -16.45 17.44
CA LEU A 189 28.74 -15.21 18.03
C LEU A 189 28.93 -15.33 19.55
N SER A 190 29.95 -14.63 20.10
CA SER A 190 30.10 -14.45 21.54
C SER A 190 28.88 -13.70 22.11
N PRO A 191 28.50 -13.91 23.39
CA PRO A 191 27.33 -13.25 23.98
C PRO A 191 27.34 -11.73 23.81
N ASP A 192 28.49 -11.10 24.05
CA ASP A 192 28.64 -9.64 23.97
C ASP A 192 28.45 -9.09 22.54
N ALA A 193 28.90 -9.83 21.53
CA ALA A 193 28.66 -9.47 20.13
C ALA A 193 27.18 -9.57 19.72
N ARG A 194 26.40 -10.45 20.37
CA ARG A 194 24.93 -10.52 20.17
C ARG A 194 24.21 -9.30 20.79
N TYR A 195 24.71 -8.76 21.90
CA TYR A 195 24.12 -7.58 22.54
C TYR A 195 24.26 -6.32 21.68
N SER A 196 25.44 -6.05 21.10
CA SER A 196 25.63 -4.86 20.23
C SER A 196 24.80 -4.90 18.94
N LEU A 197 24.48 -6.08 18.43
CA LEU A 197 23.70 -6.27 17.19
C LEU A 197 22.18 -6.19 17.41
N LEU A 198 21.71 -6.40 18.65
CA LEU A 198 20.29 -6.42 19.02
C LEU A 198 19.84 -5.20 19.84
N GLY A 199 20.74 -4.27 20.20
CA GLY A 199 20.35 -3.06 20.91
C GLY A 199 21.42 -1.99 21.05
N THR A 200 21.26 -0.89 20.32
CA THR A 200 21.67 0.46 20.72
C THR A 200 20.58 1.42 20.21
N ALA A 201 20.11 2.43 20.95
CA ALA A 201 20.59 3.04 22.20
C ALA A 201 19.38 3.47 23.08
N PRO A 202 19.54 4.08 24.29
CA PRO A 202 20.78 4.39 25.00
C PRO A 202 20.82 3.93 26.47
N PHE A 203 22.01 3.66 27.01
CA PHE A 203 22.38 4.05 28.37
C PHE A 203 23.90 4.06 28.53
N ALA A 204 24.46 5.24 28.80
CA ALA A 204 25.83 5.37 29.27
C ALA A 204 25.83 5.27 30.80
N ILE A 205 26.43 4.20 31.34
CA ILE A 205 26.84 4.14 32.76
C ILE A 205 28.27 3.60 32.79
N GLY A 206 29.21 4.45 33.17
CA GLY A 206 30.56 4.04 33.51
C GLY A 206 30.63 3.48 34.93
N GLY A 207 31.57 2.57 35.17
CA GLY A 207 31.80 1.94 36.48
C GLY A 207 31.73 0.42 36.41
N ALA A 208 32.73 -0.25 37.00
CA ALA A 208 32.82 -1.71 36.99
C ALA A 208 31.62 -2.35 37.69
N SER A 209 30.85 -3.16 36.97
CA SER A 209 29.76 -3.94 37.55
C SER A 209 30.31 -5.05 38.44
N THR A 210 29.75 -5.18 39.64
CA THR A 210 30.18 -6.18 40.63
C THR A 210 29.45 -7.51 40.41
N SER A 211 30.01 -8.62 40.90
CA SER A 211 29.45 -9.97 40.72
C SER A 211 28.01 -10.13 41.23
N ALA A 212 27.56 -9.30 42.18
CA ALA A 212 26.18 -9.28 42.65
C ALA A 212 25.18 -8.81 41.57
N GLN A 213 25.53 -7.78 40.79
CA GLN A 213 24.67 -7.24 39.73
C GLN A 213 24.51 -8.23 38.56
N VAL A 214 25.53 -9.07 38.32
CA VAL A 214 25.48 -10.15 37.33
C VAL A 214 24.55 -11.29 37.78
N GLU A 215 24.48 -11.56 39.09
CA GLU A 215 23.60 -12.61 39.63
C GLU A 215 22.13 -12.18 39.68
N ASP A 216 21.85 -10.90 40.00
CA ASP A 216 20.51 -10.32 39.84
C ASP A 216 20.04 -10.36 38.38
N TYR A 217 20.91 -10.03 37.42
CA TYR A 217 20.59 -10.15 36.00
C TYR A 217 20.31 -11.61 35.58
N ARG A 218 21.05 -12.59 36.14
CA ARG A 218 20.78 -14.02 35.90
C ARG A 218 19.43 -14.48 36.48
N ASN A 219 19.04 -13.94 37.64
CA ASN A 219 17.75 -14.26 38.25
C ASN A 219 16.58 -13.61 37.50
N TRP A 220 16.73 -12.34 37.08
CA TRP A 220 15.80 -11.68 36.16
C TRP A 220 15.65 -12.47 34.84
N ARG A 221 16.77 -12.90 34.23
CA ARG A 221 16.77 -13.70 32.99
C ARG A 221 16.13 -15.09 33.15
N LYS A 222 16.06 -15.66 34.36
CA LYS A 222 15.36 -16.92 34.64
C LYS A 222 13.85 -16.74 34.87
N GLN A 223 13.41 -15.55 35.29
CA GLN A 223 11.99 -15.23 35.43
C GLN A 223 11.39 -14.76 34.09
N SER A 224 12.17 -14.04 33.28
CA SER A 224 11.83 -13.60 31.92
C SER A 224 12.01 -14.73 30.90
N TYR A 225 11.10 -15.70 30.89
CA TYR A 225 11.08 -16.77 29.88
C TYR A 225 10.82 -16.20 28.47
N MET A 226 11.85 -16.29 27.62
CA MET A 226 11.81 -16.35 26.16
C MET A 226 10.74 -15.51 25.42
N HIS A 227 10.96 -14.20 25.34
CA HIS A 227 10.68 -13.51 24.08
C HIS A 227 11.91 -13.63 23.17
N THR A 228 11.98 -14.73 22.43
CA THR A 228 12.71 -14.75 21.16
C THR A 228 12.14 -13.63 20.31
N LEU A 229 13.00 -12.73 19.81
CA LEU A 229 12.63 -11.79 18.75
C LEU A 229 12.40 -12.59 17.46
N VAL A 230 11.25 -13.27 17.38
CA VAL A 230 10.71 -13.78 16.13
C VAL A 230 10.31 -12.55 15.33
N VAL A 231 11.22 -12.09 14.49
CA VAL A 231 10.88 -11.19 13.39
C VAL A 231 10.13 -12.05 12.39
N GLU A 232 8.82 -11.82 12.29
CA GLU A 232 7.96 -12.49 11.31
C GLU A 232 8.32 -11.96 9.92
N PHE A 233 9.21 -12.67 9.23
CA PHE A 233 9.50 -12.43 7.83
C PHE A 233 8.51 -13.20 6.96
N TYR A 234 8.03 -12.55 5.90
CA TYR A 234 7.26 -13.21 4.85
C TYR A 234 8.06 -14.36 4.22
N ASP A 235 7.56 -15.58 4.35
CA ASP A 235 8.09 -16.77 3.70
C ASP A 235 7.13 -17.26 2.59
N PRO A 236 7.43 -17.01 1.30
CA PRO A 236 6.59 -17.46 0.18
C PRO A 236 6.57 -18.99 0.00
N THR A 237 7.40 -19.73 0.71
CA THR A 237 7.42 -21.20 0.70
C THR A 237 6.60 -21.81 1.83
N SER A 238 6.11 -21.00 2.76
CA SER A 238 5.27 -21.46 3.86
C SER A 238 3.93 -22.03 3.38
N PRO A 239 3.29 -22.94 4.14
CA PRO A 239 1.99 -23.51 3.77
C PRO A 239 0.85 -22.50 3.71
N SER A 240 0.91 -21.42 4.50
CA SER A 240 -0.08 -20.33 4.50
C SER A 240 0.08 -19.42 3.26
N GLU A 241 1.30 -19.17 2.79
CA GLU A 241 1.55 -18.35 1.60
C GLU A 241 1.32 -19.06 0.25
N GLN A 242 0.69 -20.25 0.25
CA GLN A 242 0.31 -20.91 -0.99
C GLN A 242 -0.87 -20.19 -1.68
N PRO A 243 -0.83 -19.95 -3.01
CA PRO A 243 -1.87 -19.19 -3.70
C PRO A 243 -3.27 -19.80 -3.54
N VAL A 244 -4.17 -19.05 -2.91
CA VAL A 244 -5.59 -19.42 -2.83
C VAL A 244 -6.27 -19.18 -4.17
N ALA A 245 -6.74 -20.26 -4.80
CA ALA A 245 -7.47 -20.19 -6.07
C ALA A 245 -8.84 -19.51 -5.88
N LEU A 246 -9.20 -18.63 -6.81
CA LEU A 246 -10.55 -18.06 -6.89
C LEU A 246 -11.51 -19.06 -7.57
N PRO A 247 -12.82 -19.04 -7.25
CA PRO A 247 -13.82 -19.80 -7.98
C PRO A 247 -13.75 -19.43 -9.47
N SER A 248 -13.77 -20.44 -10.33
CA SER A 248 -13.69 -20.25 -11.78
C SER A 248 -14.78 -21.06 -12.44
N ALA A 249 -15.78 -20.37 -12.99
CA ALA A 249 -16.84 -20.96 -13.79
C ALA A 249 -16.79 -20.35 -15.19
N PRO A 250 -16.48 -21.13 -16.25
CA PRO A 250 -16.37 -20.60 -17.60
C PRO A 250 -17.74 -20.19 -18.15
N GLN A 251 -17.78 -19.01 -18.77
CA GLN A 251 -18.98 -18.51 -19.43
C GLN A 251 -19.33 -19.39 -20.65
N THR A 252 -20.60 -19.78 -20.78
CA THR A 252 -21.12 -20.60 -21.88
C THR A 252 -21.94 -19.74 -22.84
N SER A 253 -21.73 -19.87 -24.16
CA SER A 253 -22.60 -19.24 -25.15
C SER A 253 -23.83 -20.12 -25.40
N LEU A 254 -25.02 -19.53 -25.28
CA LEU A 254 -26.29 -20.22 -25.51
C LEU A 254 -26.83 -19.96 -26.93
N ALA A 255 -26.65 -18.73 -27.42
CA ALA A 255 -27.00 -18.29 -28.76
C ALA A 255 -26.20 -17.02 -29.11
N GLU A 256 -26.38 -16.49 -30.34
CA GLU A 256 -25.84 -15.17 -30.70
C GLU A 256 -26.39 -14.10 -29.75
N GLY A 257 -25.50 -13.35 -29.10
CA GLY A 257 -25.87 -12.34 -28.10
C GLY A 257 -26.37 -12.88 -26.76
N ILE A 258 -26.39 -14.20 -26.52
CA ILE A 258 -26.86 -14.81 -25.25
C ILE A 258 -25.76 -15.64 -24.60
N VAL A 259 -25.42 -15.30 -23.36
CA VAL A 259 -24.35 -15.93 -22.58
C VAL A 259 -24.82 -16.29 -21.17
N LEU A 260 -24.42 -17.45 -20.68
CA LEU A 260 -24.63 -17.92 -19.32
C LEU A 260 -23.31 -17.87 -18.53
N GLN A 261 -23.33 -17.16 -17.40
CA GLN A 261 -22.26 -17.13 -16.42
C GLN A 261 -22.76 -17.83 -15.13
N PRO A 262 -22.21 -18.99 -14.73
CA PRO A 262 -22.52 -19.59 -13.45
C PRO A 262 -21.96 -18.76 -12.27
N PRO A 263 -22.42 -19.00 -11.03
CA PRO A 263 -21.95 -18.28 -9.83
C PRO A 263 -20.42 -18.32 -9.65
N LEU A 264 -19.83 -17.22 -9.17
CA LEU A 264 -18.39 -17.06 -8.95
C LEU A 264 -18.00 -17.01 -7.46
N THR A 265 -18.88 -17.51 -6.59
CA THR A 265 -18.68 -17.61 -5.13
C THR A 265 -18.17 -19.01 -4.73
N ARG A 266 -17.54 -19.13 -3.56
CA ARG A 266 -17.12 -20.42 -2.97
C ARG A 266 -18.31 -21.35 -2.73
N ARG A 267 -19.52 -20.79 -2.54
CA ARG A 267 -20.79 -21.54 -2.48
C ARG A 267 -21.03 -22.42 -3.72
N GLY A 268 -20.58 -22.00 -4.90
CA GLY A 268 -20.72 -22.74 -6.16
C GLY A 268 -22.16 -22.86 -6.71
N THR A 269 -23.19 -22.53 -5.92
CA THR A 269 -24.59 -22.51 -6.37
C THR A 269 -25.26 -21.17 -6.10
N GLY A 270 -26.33 -20.88 -6.84
CA GLY A 270 -27.16 -19.72 -6.57
C GLY A 270 -28.48 -19.67 -7.35
N PRO A 271 -29.31 -18.65 -7.09
CA PRO A 271 -30.50 -18.35 -7.89
C PRO A 271 -30.16 -17.68 -9.22
N GLY A 272 -31.11 -17.67 -10.17
CA GLY A 272 -30.90 -17.13 -11.51
C GLY A 272 -31.33 -15.67 -11.71
N ILE A 273 -30.56 -14.93 -12.51
CA ILE A 273 -30.85 -13.57 -12.98
C ILE A 273 -30.78 -13.49 -14.51
N VAL A 274 -31.82 -13.00 -15.17
CA VAL A 274 -31.77 -12.62 -16.58
C VAL A 274 -31.41 -11.14 -16.69
N ALA A 275 -30.37 -10.79 -17.45
CA ALA A 275 -29.90 -9.42 -17.63
C ALA A 275 -29.93 -9.01 -19.11
N PHE A 276 -30.83 -8.08 -19.45
CA PHE A 276 -30.89 -7.46 -20.78
C PHE A 276 -29.92 -6.27 -20.85
N LEU A 277 -28.94 -6.38 -21.73
CA LEU A 277 -27.83 -5.46 -21.89
C LEU A 277 -27.88 -4.77 -23.27
N PRO A 278 -27.57 -3.46 -23.34
CA PRO A 278 -27.44 -2.78 -24.62
C PRO A 278 -26.17 -3.27 -25.34
N PRO A 279 -26.13 -3.24 -26.68
CA PRO A 279 -24.92 -3.54 -27.42
C PRO A 279 -23.84 -2.47 -27.15
N ASP A 280 -22.57 -2.85 -27.27
CA ASP A 280 -21.42 -1.92 -27.12
C ASP A 280 -21.57 -0.65 -28.01
N SER A 281 -22.22 -0.76 -29.17
CA SER A 281 -22.49 0.35 -30.09
C SER A 281 -23.49 1.40 -29.58
N ALA A 282 -24.28 1.07 -28.55
CA ALA A 282 -25.17 2.02 -27.88
C ALA A 282 -24.48 2.76 -26.71
N LEU A 283 -23.26 2.36 -26.34
CA LEU A 283 -22.47 2.98 -25.28
C LEU A 283 -21.39 3.90 -25.86
N GLN A 284 -21.28 5.10 -25.31
CA GLN A 284 -20.08 5.93 -25.53
C GLN A 284 -18.94 5.29 -24.74
N LEU A 285 -18.07 4.53 -25.39
CA LEU A 285 -16.94 3.86 -24.73
C LEU A 285 -15.90 4.87 -24.22
N SER A 286 -15.22 4.55 -23.12
CA SER A 286 -14.13 5.37 -22.58
C SER A 286 -12.77 4.93 -23.12
N ASP A 287 -11.91 5.91 -23.44
CA ASP A 287 -10.48 5.69 -23.72
C ASP A 287 -9.64 5.49 -22.45
N LYS A 288 -10.23 5.68 -21.26
CA LYS A 288 -9.56 5.46 -19.97
C LYS A 288 -9.39 3.96 -19.70
N PRO A 289 -8.41 3.56 -18.86
CA PRO A 289 -8.35 2.21 -18.32
C PRO A 289 -9.70 1.78 -17.74
N ALA A 290 -10.09 0.53 -17.97
CA ALA A 290 -11.33 0.00 -17.41
C ALA A 290 -11.29 0.13 -15.87
N PRO A 291 -12.36 0.64 -15.23
CA PRO A 291 -12.42 0.68 -13.78
C PRO A 291 -12.59 -0.75 -13.24
N LEU A 292 -12.34 -0.92 -11.93
CA LEU A 292 -12.38 -2.21 -11.23
C LEU A 292 -13.78 -2.86 -11.15
N ASP A 293 -14.83 -2.13 -11.55
CA ASP A 293 -16.18 -2.65 -11.57
C ASP A 293 -16.39 -3.49 -12.84
N PRO A 294 -16.70 -4.80 -12.74
CA PRO A 294 -16.80 -5.67 -13.90
C PRO A 294 -18.15 -5.50 -14.61
N PRO A 295 -18.30 -6.00 -15.87
CA PRO A 295 -19.57 -5.98 -16.58
C PRO A 295 -20.70 -6.65 -15.77
N PRO A 296 -21.97 -6.25 -15.94
CA PRO A 296 -23.07 -6.73 -15.11
C PRO A 296 -23.19 -8.26 -14.99
N THR A 297 -22.92 -9.03 -16.06
CA THR A 297 -22.93 -10.50 -16.02
C THR A 297 -21.97 -11.08 -14.98
N VAL A 298 -20.73 -10.57 -14.95
CA VAL A 298 -19.70 -10.99 -14.00
C VAL A 298 -20.01 -10.43 -12.61
N LYS A 299 -20.43 -9.17 -12.52
CA LYS A 299 -20.75 -8.53 -11.23
C LYS A 299 -21.83 -9.26 -10.45
N TRP A 300 -22.92 -9.66 -11.10
CA TRP A 300 -23.99 -10.45 -10.46
C TRP A 300 -23.58 -11.90 -10.20
N ALA A 301 -22.61 -12.45 -10.95
CA ALA A 301 -22.05 -13.76 -10.66
C ALA A 301 -21.09 -13.75 -9.45
N GLU A 302 -20.34 -12.67 -9.23
CA GLU A 302 -19.57 -12.43 -8.00
C GLU A 302 -20.50 -12.27 -6.77
N GLU A 303 -21.73 -11.77 -6.96
CA GLU A 303 -22.78 -11.78 -5.92
C GLU A 303 -23.39 -13.16 -5.67
N GLY A 304 -22.94 -14.20 -6.39
CA GLY A 304 -23.37 -15.58 -6.22
C GLY A 304 -24.65 -15.95 -6.99
N TYR A 305 -25.04 -15.21 -8.03
CA TYR A 305 -26.15 -15.59 -8.91
C TYR A 305 -25.64 -16.35 -10.15
N ALA A 306 -26.47 -17.23 -10.71
CA ALA A 306 -26.31 -17.65 -12.09
C ALA A 306 -26.91 -16.56 -12.99
N VAL A 307 -26.18 -16.09 -14.01
CA VAL A 307 -26.59 -14.92 -14.81
C VAL A 307 -26.66 -15.26 -16.29
N VAL A 308 -27.82 -15.02 -16.92
CA VAL A 308 -27.93 -15.04 -18.38
C VAL A 308 -27.94 -13.61 -18.91
N GLY A 309 -26.86 -13.20 -19.56
CA GLY A 309 -26.76 -11.92 -20.27
C GLY A 309 -27.32 -12.05 -21.69
N ILE A 310 -28.20 -11.11 -22.07
CA ILE A 310 -28.87 -11.06 -23.37
C ILE A 310 -28.62 -9.70 -24.02
N ILE A 311 -28.13 -9.68 -25.25
CA ILE A 311 -27.96 -8.48 -26.08
C ILE A 311 -28.86 -8.60 -27.32
N GLY A 312 -29.85 -7.72 -27.44
CA GLY A 312 -30.78 -7.69 -28.58
C GLY A 312 -31.71 -8.91 -28.70
N GLY A 313 -32.16 -9.19 -29.93
CA GLY A 313 -33.03 -10.33 -30.26
C GLY A 313 -34.52 -10.16 -29.88
N ASP A 314 -35.25 -11.27 -29.92
CA ASP A 314 -36.65 -11.35 -29.48
C ASP A 314 -36.72 -11.69 -27.98
N VAL A 315 -37.49 -10.90 -27.22
CA VAL A 315 -37.51 -11.02 -25.75
C VAL A 315 -38.15 -12.31 -25.29
N ALA A 316 -39.26 -12.73 -25.91
CA ALA A 316 -39.97 -13.95 -25.49
C ALA A 316 -39.12 -15.21 -25.78
N SER A 317 -38.53 -15.28 -26.97
CA SER A 317 -37.61 -16.36 -27.35
C SER A 317 -36.37 -16.40 -26.47
N ASN A 318 -35.76 -15.24 -26.18
CA ASN A 318 -34.54 -15.16 -25.39
C ASN A 318 -34.79 -15.46 -23.90
N LEU A 319 -35.94 -15.06 -23.33
CA LEU A 319 -36.34 -15.46 -21.99
C LEU A 319 -36.51 -16.98 -21.88
N LYS A 320 -37.13 -17.61 -22.89
CA LYS A 320 -37.26 -19.06 -22.91
C LYS A 320 -35.89 -19.74 -22.92
N ILE A 321 -34.96 -19.31 -23.79
CA ILE A 321 -33.59 -19.83 -23.82
C ILE A 321 -32.89 -19.67 -22.46
N ALA A 322 -33.03 -18.51 -21.81
CA ALA A 322 -32.45 -18.25 -20.50
C ALA A 322 -33.01 -19.17 -19.41
N LEU A 323 -34.33 -19.36 -19.37
CA LEU A 323 -35.01 -20.18 -18.36
C LEU A 323 -34.75 -21.68 -18.58
N ASP A 324 -34.74 -22.14 -19.82
CA ASP A 324 -34.39 -23.53 -20.16
C ASP A 324 -32.92 -23.84 -19.81
N ALA A 325 -32.00 -22.90 -20.07
CA ALA A 325 -30.59 -23.02 -19.70
C ALA A 325 -30.37 -23.00 -18.17
N PHE A 326 -31.11 -22.17 -17.43
CA PHE A 326 -31.10 -22.19 -15.97
C PHE A 326 -31.56 -23.53 -15.42
N LEU A 327 -32.67 -24.09 -15.91
CA LEU A 327 -33.16 -25.39 -15.43
C LEU A 327 -32.21 -26.56 -15.74
N ALA A 328 -31.38 -26.43 -16.78
CA ALA A 328 -30.32 -27.39 -17.12
C ALA A 328 -29.02 -27.22 -16.31
N LEU A 329 -28.81 -26.07 -15.66
CA LEU A 329 -27.61 -25.79 -14.86
C LEU A 329 -27.66 -26.54 -13.51
N GLN A 330 -26.55 -27.19 -13.12
CA GLN A 330 -26.47 -27.94 -11.86
C GLN A 330 -26.31 -27.01 -10.65
N GLU A 331 -25.65 -25.88 -10.89
CA GLU A 331 -25.33 -24.78 -9.98
C GLU A 331 -26.55 -23.89 -9.66
N LEU A 332 -27.71 -24.13 -10.29
CA LEU A 332 -28.95 -23.44 -9.96
C LEU A 332 -29.67 -24.10 -8.77
N ASP A 333 -29.76 -23.40 -7.64
CA ASP A 333 -30.50 -23.88 -6.46
C ASP A 333 -31.97 -23.44 -6.40
N THR A 334 -32.30 -22.27 -6.95
CA THR A 334 -33.67 -21.72 -6.94
C THR A 334 -34.26 -21.83 -8.34
N LYS A 335 -35.25 -22.72 -8.52
CA LYS A 335 -35.76 -23.12 -9.85
C LYS A 335 -37.12 -22.54 -10.22
N ASP A 336 -37.79 -21.92 -9.26
CA ASP A 336 -39.14 -21.35 -9.35
C ASP A 336 -39.17 -19.81 -9.32
N LYS A 337 -38.02 -19.16 -9.07
CA LYS A 337 -37.90 -17.70 -8.94
C LYS A 337 -36.63 -17.17 -9.59
N PHE A 338 -36.81 -16.18 -10.45
CA PHE A 338 -35.75 -15.49 -11.17
C PHE A 338 -35.99 -13.98 -11.13
N ALA A 339 -34.92 -13.18 -11.06
CA ALA A 339 -35.01 -11.73 -11.25
C ALA A 339 -34.70 -11.36 -12.70
N VAL A 340 -35.30 -10.26 -13.16
CA VAL A 340 -34.99 -9.66 -14.46
C VAL A 340 -34.36 -8.29 -14.25
N LEU A 341 -33.24 -8.04 -14.92
CA LEU A 341 -32.58 -6.75 -15.00
C LEU A 341 -32.69 -6.22 -16.41
N VAL A 342 -33.10 -4.96 -16.56
CA VAL A 342 -33.16 -4.28 -17.85
C VAL A 342 -32.27 -3.05 -17.81
N TYR A 343 -31.20 -3.10 -18.59
CA TYR A 343 -30.31 -1.98 -18.83
C TYR A 343 -30.50 -1.39 -20.25
N ASP A 344 -31.02 -2.18 -21.20
CA ASP A 344 -31.39 -1.69 -22.54
C ASP A 344 -32.85 -1.19 -22.55
N PRO A 345 -33.11 0.12 -22.78
CA PRO A 345 -34.47 0.65 -22.87
C PRO A 345 -35.27 0.11 -24.06
N MET A 346 -34.62 -0.38 -25.13
CA MET A 346 -35.30 -0.81 -26.36
C MET A 346 -36.10 -2.10 -26.17
N VAL A 347 -35.70 -2.96 -25.23
CA VAL A 347 -36.43 -4.19 -24.90
C VAL A 347 -37.46 -4.00 -23.79
N LEU A 348 -37.38 -2.91 -23.01
CA LEU A 348 -38.16 -2.72 -21.78
C LEU A 348 -39.68 -2.94 -21.94
N PRO A 349 -40.38 -2.40 -22.97
CA PRO A 349 -41.83 -2.64 -23.13
C PRO A 349 -42.17 -4.12 -23.35
N ARG A 350 -41.31 -4.86 -24.07
CA ARG A 350 -41.49 -6.29 -24.33
C ARG A 350 -41.18 -7.13 -23.10
N VAL A 351 -40.20 -6.73 -22.30
CA VAL A 351 -39.91 -7.36 -21.00
C VAL A 351 -41.08 -7.18 -20.05
N VAL A 352 -41.67 -5.98 -19.95
CA VAL A 352 -42.86 -5.73 -19.13
C VAL A 352 -44.02 -6.65 -19.52
N SER A 353 -44.26 -6.85 -20.82
CA SER A 353 -45.30 -7.78 -21.29
C SER A 353 -44.99 -9.25 -20.91
N ALA A 354 -43.73 -9.69 -21.09
CA ALA A 354 -43.34 -11.07 -20.80
C ALA A 354 -43.36 -11.42 -19.28
N LEU A 355 -43.24 -10.43 -18.39
CA LEU A 355 -43.40 -10.61 -16.94
C LEU A 355 -44.82 -11.01 -16.54
N GLU A 356 -45.85 -10.72 -17.35
CA GLU A 356 -47.22 -11.16 -17.09
C GLU A 356 -47.43 -12.64 -17.45
N GLU A 357 -46.63 -13.19 -18.37
CA GLU A 357 -46.78 -14.53 -18.92
C GLU A 357 -46.12 -15.62 -18.06
N ASP A 358 -44.95 -15.35 -17.45
CA ASP A 358 -44.21 -16.33 -16.63
C ASP A 358 -44.07 -15.90 -15.16
N LYS A 359 -44.84 -16.55 -14.30
CA LYS A 359 -44.89 -16.31 -12.83
C LYS A 359 -43.58 -16.62 -12.09
N ARG A 360 -42.60 -17.25 -12.74
CA ARG A 360 -41.27 -17.49 -12.16
C ARG A 360 -40.41 -16.23 -12.19
N LEU A 361 -40.76 -15.22 -12.98
CA LEU A 361 -40.08 -13.93 -13.00
C LEU A 361 -40.67 -13.07 -11.88
N VAL A 362 -39.99 -13.00 -10.72
CA VAL A 362 -40.60 -12.49 -9.47
C VAL A 362 -40.35 -11.00 -9.18
N CYS A 363 -39.38 -10.38 -9.85
CA CYS A 363 -39.12 -8.95 -9.75
C CYS A 363 -38.36 -8.40 -10.96
N LEU A 364 -38.52 -7.09 -11.19
CA LEU A 364 -37.84 -6.34 -12.24
C LEU A 364 -36.95 -5.25 -11.63
N VAL A 365 -35.73 -5.08 -12.16
CA VAL A 365 -34.90 -3.90 -11.92
C VAL A 365 -34.57 -3.22 -13.24
N VAL A 366 -34.82 -1.91 -13.33
CA VAL A 366 -34.57 -1.10 -14.53
C VAL A 366 -33.51 -0.05 -14.23
N TYR A 367 -32.54 0.12 -15.13
CA TYR A 367 -31.46 1.09 -15.00
C TYR A 367 -31.52 2.19 -16.06
N GLY A 368 -31.25 3.43 -15.66
CA GLY A 368 -31.08 4.59 -16.53
C GLY A 368 -32.37 5.21 -17.07
N HIS A 369 -33.44 4.42 -17.22
CA HIS A 369 -34.62 4.79 -17.99
C HIS A 369 -35.93 4.61 -17.20
N PRO A 370 -36.92 5.50 -17.40
CA PRO A 370 -38.25 5.33 -16.83
C PRO A 370 -39.01 4.18 -17.49
N LEU A 371 -39.95 3.59 -16.76
CA LEU A 371 -40.94 2.68 -17.33
C LEU A 371 -41.79 3.39 -18.41
N PRO A 372 -42.34 2.64 -19.40
CA PRO A 372 -43.37 3.15 -20.30
C PRO A 372 -44.54 3.79 -19.52
N ALA A 373 -45.14 4.85 -20.07
CA ALA A 373 -46.16 5.64 -19.37
C ALA A 373 -47.47 4.85 -19.10
N ASP A 374 -47.68 3.78 -19.86
CA ASP A 374 -48.79 2.84 -19.84
C ASP A 374 -48.43 1.49 -19.15
N ALA A 375 -47.21 1.34 -18.63
CA ALA A 375 -46.78 0.11 -17.98
C ALA A 375 -47.52 -0.16 -16.66
N ASN A 376 -48.25 -1.28 -16.62
CA ASN A 376 -48.88 -1.81 -15.42
C ASN A 376 -47.99 -2.92 -14.81
N MET A 377 -47.37 -2.66 -13.65
CA MET A 377 -46.41 -3.63 -13.08
C MET A 377 -47.10 -4.68 -12.19
N THR A 378 -47.23 -5.89 -12.72
CA THR A 378 -47.70 -7.08 -12.01
C THR A 378 -46.72 -7.58 -10.94
N VAL A 379 -45.42 -7.32 -11.12
CA VAL A 379 -44.34 -7.71 -10.21
C VAL A 379 -43.72 -6.50 -9.50
N PRO A 380 -43.17 -6.69 -8.28
CA PRO A 380 -42.31 -5.69 -7.65
C PRO A 380 -41.22 -5.21 -8.60
N THR A 381 -41.13 -3.88 -8.76
CA THR A 381 -40.26 -3.24 -9.75
C THR A 381 -39.44 -2.11 -9.11
N LEU A 382 -38.12 -2.12 -9.32
CA LEU A 382 -37.20 -1.09 -8.86
C LEU A 382 -36.59 -0.36 -10.06
N VAL A 383 -36.69 0.96 -10.10
CA VAL A 383 -36.22 1.80 -11.23
C VAL A 383 -35.15 2.77 -10.75
N PHE A 384 -33.98 2.77 -11.38
CA PHE A 384 -32.92 3.75 -11.13
C PHE A 384 -32.85 4.78 -12.24
N LEU A 385 -32.95 6.05 -11.87
CA LEU A 385 -33.00 7.18 -12.80
C LEU A 385 -31.87 8.18 -12.58
N PRO A 386 -31.28 8.77 -13.64
CA PRO A 386 -30.36 9.89 -13.50
C PRO A 386 -31.07 11.16 -13.02
N SER A 387 -30.27 12.08 -12.48
CA SER A 387 -30.70 13.39 -11.99
C SER A 387 -31.57 14.13 -13.01
N GLY A 388 -32.69 14.70 -12.55
CA GLY A 388 -33.67 15.41 -13.38
C GLY A 388 -34.72 14.53 -14.06
N THR A 389 -34.54 13.21 -14.10
CA THR A 389 -35.55 12.28 -14.64
C THR A 389 -36.56 11.87 -13.56
N LYS A 390 -37.82 11.66 -13.95
CA LYS A 390 -38.90 11.18 -13.05
C LYS A 390 -39.56 9.94 -13.66
N SER A 391 -39.96 9.00 -12.81
CA SER A 391 -40.91 7.94 -13.16
C SER A 391 -42.29 8.29 -12.61
N ALA A 392 -43.35 7.77 -13.23
CA ALA A 392 -44.68 7.86 -12.67
C ALA A 392 -44.76 7.02 -11.38
N ALA A 393 -45.49 7.51 -10.37
CA ALA A 393 -45.80 6.71 -9.20
C ALA A 393 -46.86 5.67 -9.58
N ALA A 394 -46.52 4.39 -9.46
CA ALA A 394 -47.40 3.27 -9.78
C ALA A 394 -47.36 2.22 -8.67
N ALA A 395 -48.40 1.40 -8.56
CA ALA A 395 -48.40 0.25 -7.67
C ALA A 395 -47.22 -0.68 -8.02
N ASN A 396 -46.62 -1.32 -7.01
CA ASN A 396 -45.44 -2.18 -7.12
C ASN A 396 -44.14 -1.51 -7.63
N VAL A 397 -44.15 -0.22 -8.00
CA VAL A 397 -42.96 0.49 -8.51
C VAL A 397 -42.29 1.32 -7.42
N THR A 398 -41.00 1.08 -7.20
CA THR A 398 -40.11 1.95 -6.40
C THR A 398 -39.14 2.66 -7.34
N ALA A 399 -39.20 3.99 -7.41
CA ALA A 399 -38.27 4.79 -8.20
C ALA A 399 -37.18 5.42 -7.31
N CYS A 400 -35.92 5.25 -7.68
CA CYS A 400 -34.75 5.84 -7.03
C CYS A 400 -34.04 6.77 -8.03
N VAL A 401 -34.00 8.07 -7.74
CA VAL A 401 -33.11 8.99 -8.46
C VAL A 401 -31.71 8.85 -7.86
N VAL A 402 -30.70 8.66 -8.71
CA VAL A 402 -29.29 8.66 -8.33
C VAL A 402 -28.63 9.93 -8.82
N ASP A 403 -27.62 10.41 -8.10
CA ASP A 403 -26.86 11.58 -8.54
C ASP A 403 -25.90 11.20 -9.67
N SER A 404 -26.40 11.30 -10.90
CA SER A 404 -25.66 11.09 -12.14
C SER A 404 -26.36 11.80 -13.30
N PRO A 405 -25.63 12.42 -14.24
CA PRO A 405 -26.22 13.10 -15.39
C PRO A 405 -26.61 12.15 -16.55
N SER A 406 -26.31 10.85 -16.47
CA SER A 406 -26.45 9.92 -17.61
C SER A 406 -27.26 8.66 -17.27
N PRO A 407 -28.06 8.12 -18.20
CA PRO A 407 -28.67 6.79 -18.05
C PRO A 407 -27.65 5.65 -18.06
N ALA A 408 -26.48 5.83 -18.68
CA ALA A 408 -25.42 4.82 -18.81
C ALA A 408 -24.48 4.75 -17.58
N PHE A 409 -24.86 5.38 -16.47
CA PHE A 409 -24.03 5.54 -15.26
C PHE A 409 -23.51 4.24 -14.63
N VAL A 410 -24.19 3.11 -14.90
CA VAL A 410 -23.84 1.77 -14.38
C VAL A 410 -22.86 0.98 -15.25
N PHE A 411 -22.52 1.45 -16.45
CA PHE A 411 -21.68 0.68 -17.38
C PHE A 411 -20.20 1.01 -17.23
N PRO A 412 -19.36 0.10 -16.71
CA PRO A 412 -17.97 0.41 -16.37
C PRO A 412 -17.10 0.87 -17.55
N ARG A 413 -17.39 0.36 -18.76
CA ARG A 413 -16.69 0.73 -20.01
C ARG A 413 -17.21 2.02 -20.65
N SER A 414 -18.29 2.61 -20.14
CA SER A 414 -18.84 3.86 -20.66
C SER A 414 -18.04 5.06 -20.18
N ALA A 415 -17.79 6.03 -21.06
CA ALA A 415 -17.30 7.36 -20.71
C ALA A 415 -18.25 8.11 -19.76
N GLN A 416 -19.49 7.64 -19.62
CA GLN A 416 -20.52 8.18 -18.74
C GLN A 416 -20.70 7.38 -17.44
N PHE A 417 -19.82 6.42 -17.14
CA PHE A 417 -19.81 5.67 -15.88
C PHE A 417 -19.69 6.60 -14.66
N HIS A 418 -20.47 6.35 -13.62
CA HIS A 418 -20.43 7.13 -12.38
C HIS A 418 -20.43 6.20 -11.16
N SER A 419 -19.22 5.89 -10.66
CA SER A 419 -18.97 4.85 -9.65
C SER A 419 -19.84 4.94 -8.40
N ALA A 420 -20.01 6.14 -7.83
CA ALA A 420 -20.82 6.35 -6.63
C ALA A 420 -22.31 6.02 -6.88
N ALA A 421 -22.87 6.51 -7.99
CA ALA A 421 -24.24 6.22 -8.38
C ALA A 421 -24.44 4.74 -8.71
N ALA A 422 -23.47 4.12 -9.40
CA ALA A 422 -23.48 2.69 -9.70
C ALA A 422 -23.43 1.82 -8.43
N SER A 423 -22.60 2.18 -7.44
CA SER A 423 -22.52 1.49 -6.14
C SER A 423 -23.82 1.60 -5.36
N ILE A 424 -24.40 2.81 -5.25
CA ILE A 424 -25.67 3.05 -4.55
C ILE A 424 -26.82 2.27 -5.21
N ALA A 425 -26.87 2.28 -6.55
CA ALA A 425 -27.89 1.53 -7.30
C ALA A 425 -27.70 0.01 -7.13
N HIS A 426 -26.46 -0.49 -7.19
CA HIS A 426 -26.14 -1.91 -7.00
C HIS A 426 -26.57 -2.41 -5.62
N SER A 427 -26.20 -1.71 -4.54
CA SER A 427 -26.54 -2.09 -3.16
C SER A 427 -28.06 -2.17 -2.94
N LYS A 428 -28.79 -1.19 -3.49
CA LYS A 428 -30.27 -1.15 -3.44
C LYS A 428 -30.90 -2.27 -4.27
N ALA A 429 -30.36 -2.55 -5.46
CA ALA A 429 -30.81 -3.64 -6.32
C ALA A 429 -30.57 -5.01 -5.67
N LEU A 430 -29.40 -5.23 -5.08
CA LEU A 430 -29.04 -6.49 -4.42
C LEU A 430 -29.99 -6.78 -3.25
N ALA A 431 -30.24 -5.81 -2.38
CA ALA A 431 -31.19 -5.96 -1.27
C ALA A 431 -32.63 -6.23 -1.76
N PHE A 432 -33.04 -5.57 -2.84
CA PHE A 432 -34.35 -5.77 -3.47
C PHE A 432 -34.50 -7.16 -4.10
N ILE A 433 -33.48 -7.64 -4.82
CA ILE A 433 -33.48 -8.97 -5.45
C ILE A 433 -33.44 -10.06 -4.37
N LYS A 434 -32.53 -9.96 -3.39
CA LYS A 434 -32.46 -10.91 -2.24
C LYS A 434 -33.83 -11.05 -1.55
N LYS A 435 -34.57 -9.94 -1.37
CA LYS A 435 -35.93 -9.93 -0.79
C LYS A 435 -36.98 -10.69 -1.62
N HIS A 436 -36.93 -10.58 -2.95
CA HIS A 436 -37.98 -11.12 -3.83
C HIS A 436 -37.66 -12.52 -4.37
N VAL A 437 -36.40 -12.80 -4.66
CA VAL A 437 -35.91 -14.13 -5.09
C VAL A 437 -35.72 -15.06 -3.89
N GLY A 438 -35.25 -14.54 -2.75
CA GLY A 438 -35.01 -15.32 -1.53
C GLY A 438 -33.56 -15.78 -1.35
N GLY A 439 -32.60 -15.13 -2.00
CA GLY A 439 -31.17 -15.42 -1.87
C GLY A 439 -30.33 -14.84 -3.02
N PRO A 440 -29.02 -15.14 -3.06
CA PRO A 440 -28.27 -15.86 -2.04
C PRO A 440 -28.03 -14.97 -0.81
N PHE A 441 -27.91 -15.59 0.36
CA PHE A 441 -27.51 -14.93 1.60
C PHE A 441 -26.12 -15.41 2.01
N PHE A 442 -25.33 -14.48 2.54
CA PHE A 442 -23.97 -14.69 3.02
C PHE A 442 -23.83 -13.99 4.36
N ASP A 443 -23.04 -14.57 5.26
CA ASP A 443 -22.71 -13.97 6.54
C ASP A 443 -21.57 -12.96 6.33
N LEU A 444 -21.95 -11.68 6.19
CA LEU A 444 -21.00 -10.60 5.89
C LEU A 444 -20.06 -10.31 7.06
N GLU A 445 -20.46 -10.63 8.29
CA GLU A 445 -19.62 -10.46 9.48
C GLU A 445 -18.57 -11.56 9.53
N ALA A 446 -18.96 -12.82 9.34
CA ALA A 446 -18.01 -13.94 9.26
C ALA A 446 -17.00 -13.79 8.11
N ILE A 447 -17.38 -13.16 6.99
CA ILE A 447 -16.46 -12.85 5.88
C ILE A 447 -15.43 -11.79 6.28
N TRP A 448 -15.85 -10.77 7.04
CA TRP A 448 -14.94 -9.73 7.55
C TRP A 448 -14.02 -10.25 8.66
N GLU A 449 -14.54 -11.13 9.51
CA GLU A 449 -13.77 -11.81 10.55
C GLU A 449 -12.75 -12.81 9.96
N GLU A 450 -13.11 -13.53 8.88
CA GLU A 450 -12.14 -14.36 8.13
C GLU A 450 -11.01 -13.50 7.55
N HIS A 451 -11.33 -12.34 6.98
CA HIS A 451 -10.34 -11.43 6.39
C HIS A 451 -9.35 -10.90 7.44
N THR A 452 -9.87 -10.29 8.50
CA THR A 452 -9.06 -9.70 9.58
C THR A 452 -8.27 -10.75 10.36
N TYR A 453 -8.80 -11.97 10.52
CA TYR A 453 -8.06 -13.11 11.07
C TYR A 453 -6.80 -13.44 10.25
N PHE A 454 -6.89 -13.43 8.92
CA PHE A 454 -5.71 -13.66 8.08
C PHE A 454 -4.71 -12.50 8.10
N GLU A 455 -5.17 -11.26 8.24
CA GLU A 455 -4.31 -10.08 8.29
C GLU A 455 -3.54 -9.93 9.61
N PHE A 456 -4.21 -10.10 10.76
CA PHE A 456 -3.67 -9.73 12.07
C PHE A 456 -3.17 -10.92 12.90
N GLU A 457 -3.87 -12.07 12.85
CA GLU A 457 -3.57 -13.26 13.66
C GLU A 457 -2.69 -14.26 12.89
N VAL A 458 -3.11 -14.71 11.71
CA VAL A 458 -2.33 -15.65 10.90
C VAL A 458 -1.19 -14.94 10.16
N ARG A 459 -1.38 -13.66 9.86
CA ARG A 459 -0.44 -12.79 9.12
C ARG A 459 -0.03 -13.39 7.78
N SER A 460 -1.03 -13.77 6.98
CA SER A 460 -0.83 -14.39 5.66
C SER A 460 -1.39 -13.59 4.49
N VAL A 461 -0.50 -13.17 3.60
CA VAL A 461 -0.85 -12.39 2.40
C VAL A 461 -1.67 -13.22 1.42
N ALA A 462 -1.29 -14.48 1.16
CA ALA A 462 -2.02 -15.33 0.23
C ALA A 462 -3.43 -15.68 0.73
N GLN A 463 -3.61 -15.89 2.04
CA GLN A 463 -4.92 -16.18 2.62
C GLN A 463 -5.81 -14.93 2.69
N THR A 464 -5.30 -13.77 3.11
CA THR A 464 -6.00 -12.48 3.03
C THR A 464 -6.47 -12.21 1.60
N MET A 465 -5.57 -12.28 0.61
CA MET A 465 -5.93 -12.16 -0.80
C MET A 465 -6.90 -13.25 -1.28
N GLY A 466 -6.91 -14.41 -0.62
CA GLY A 466 -7.85 -15.53 -0.83
C GLY A 466 -9.29 -15.26 -0.35
N THR A 467 -9.53 -14.17 0.37
CA THR A 467 -10.87 -13.68 0.75
C THR A 467 -11.41 -12.59 -0.19
N MET A 468 -10.56 -12.04 -1.05
CA MET A 468 -10.94 -10.91 -1.93
C MET A 468 -11.36 -11.38 -3.34
N VAL A 469 -12.00 -10.47 -4.10
CA VAL A 469 -12.44 -10.70 -5.50
C VAL A 469 -11.27 -10.72 -6.51
N ALA A 470 -11.59 -10.76 -7.81
CA ALA A 470 -10.62 -10.72 -8.90
C ALA A 470 -9.90 -9.36 -9.04
N GLU A 471 -10.62 -8.25 -8.88
CA GLU A 471 -10.09 -6.87 -8.93
C GLU A 471 -10.38 -6.08 -7.64
N PRO A 472 -9.72 -6.43 -6.51
CA PRO A 472 -9.96 -5.79 -5.23
C PRO A 472 -9.14 -4.50 -5.05
N TYR A 473 -9.50 -3.67 -4.07
CA TYR A 473 -8.62 -2.59 -3.61
C TYR A 473 -8.81 -2.22 -2.13
N VAL A 474 -7.74 -1.72 -1.52
CA VAL A 474 -7.77 -1.11 -0.17
C VAL A 474 -7.37 0.35 -0.29
N ASN A 475 -8.05 1.22 0.45
CA ASN A 475 -7.71 2.64 0.58
C ASN A 475 -7.72 3.06 2.05
N HIS A 476 -6.52 3.26 2.58
CA HIS A 476 -6.29 3.92 3.86
C HIS A 476 -6.31 5.42 3.64
N VAL A 477 -7.49 6.01 3.83
CA VAL A 477 -7.80 7.34 3.31
C VAL A 477 -6.90 8.46 3.87
N PRO A 478 -6.55 8.49 5.18
CA PRO A 478 -5.72 9.56 5.73
C PRO A 478 -4.27 9.56 5.24
N THR A 479 -3.72 8.40 4.86
CA THR A 479 -2.32 8.24 4.43
C THR A 479 -2.17 8.01 2.93
N LEU A 480 -3.28 7.85 2.20
CA LEU A 480 -3.31 7.44 0.78
C LEU A 480 -2.61 6.08 0.53
N ALA A 481 -2.47 5.26 1.57
CA ALA A 481 -1.86 3.94 1.50
C ALA A 481 -2.87 2.87 1.03
N GLY A 482 -2.37 1.76 0.50
CA GLY A 482 -3.20 0.66 -0.01
C GLY A 482 -2.68 0.10 -1.33
N GLY A 483 -3.56 -0.60 -2.04
CA GLY A 483 -3.23 -1.22 -3.33
C GLY A 483 -4.47 -1.50 -4.17
N ILE A 484 -4.30 -1.51 -5.49
CA ILE A 484 -5.36 -1.70 -6.48
C ILE A 484 -5.03 -2.90 -7.38
N GLY A 485 -5.97 -3.83 -7.51
CA GLY A 485 -5.81 -5.09 -8.22
C GLY A 485 -4.91 -6.06 -7.47
N ARG A 486 -5.09 -7.37 -7.68
CA ARG A 486 -4.45 -8.40 -6.83
C ARG A 486 -2.93 -8.25 -6.74
N LYS A 487 -2.26 -7.95 -7.85
CA LYS A 487 -0.79 -7.81 -7.89
C LYS A 487 -0.28 -6.72 -6.95
N ASN A 488 -0.85 -5.51 -7.02
CA ASN A 488 -0.33 -4.38 -6.24
C ASN A 488 -0.81 -4.47 -4.78
N LEU A 489 -2.02 -4.98 -4.54
CA LEU A 489 -2.52 -5.18 -3.19
C LEU A 489 -1.76 -6.29 -2.44
N SER A 490 -1.40 -7.41 -3.10
CA SER A 490 -0.48 -8.40 -2.53
C SER A 490 0.89 -7.83 -2.19
N ALA A 491 1.40 -6.87 -2.98
CA ALA A 491 2.67 -6.20 -2.67
C ALA A 491 2.50 -5.26 -1.46
N PHE A 492 1.44 -4.45 -1.43
CA PHE A 492 1.12 -3.60 -0.28
C PHE A 492 0.96 -4.41 1.01
N TYR A 493 0.20 -5.50 0.99
CA TYR A 493 0.01 -6.34 2.16
C TYR A 493 1.32 -6.95 2.68
N ARG A 494 2.14 -7.50 1.78
CA ARG A 494 3.45 -8.09 2.13
C ARG A 494 4.44 -7.05 2.65
N ASP A 495 4.56 -5.92 1.98
CA ASP A 495 5.69 -5.01 2.17
C ASP A 495 5.37 -3.88 3.17
N HIS A 496 4.08 -3.52 3.37
CA HIS A 496 3.68 -2.31 4.10
C HIS A 496 2.58 -2.51 5.17
N PHE A 497 1.88 -3.66 5.22
CA PHE A 497 0.73 -3.85 6.13
C PHE A 497 0.86 -5.04 7.09
N VAL A 498 0.73 -6.28 6.58
CA VAL A 498 0.54 -7.48 7.40
C VAL A 498 1.64 -7.64 8.46
N PHE A 499 2.90 -7.46 8.05
CA PHE A 499 4.07 -7.60 8.92
C PHE A 499 4.52 -6.30 9.59
N SER A 500 3.98 -5.13 9.18
CA SER A 500 4.27 -3.84 9.82
C SER A 500 3.41 -3.59 11.07
N ASN A 501 2.39 -4.41 11.30
CA ASN A 501 1.58 -4.40 12.52
C ASN A 501 2.39 -4.88 13.76
N PRO A 502 2.42 -4.09 14.85
CA PRO A 502 2.96 -4.50 16.16
C PRO A 502 2.42 -5.84 16.67
N LYS A 503 3.13 -6.43 17.64
CA LYS A 503 2.69 -7.70 18.26
C LYS A 503 1.60 -7.52 19.32
N ASP A 504 1.43 -6.31 19.82
CA ASP A 504 0.36 -5.93 20.75
C ASP A 504 -0.80 -5.19 20.04
N THR A 505 -0.90 -5.31 18.71
CA THR A 505 -2.03 -4.79 17.95
C THR A 505 -3.32 -5.48 18.38
N VAL A 506 -4.32 -4.70 18.76
CA VAL A 506 -5.66 -5.18 19.11
C VAL A 506 -6.71 -4.31 18.42
N LEU A 507 -7.67 -4.96 17.75
CA LEU A 507 -8.87 -4.32 17.19
C LEU A 507 -10.01 -4.44 18.21
N GLN A 508 -10.28 -3.39 18.96
CA GLN A 508 -11.42 -3.35 19.88
C GLN A 508 -12.65 -2.84 19.13
N SER A 509 -13.54 -3.74 18.67
CA SER A 509 -14.82 -3.35 18.08
C SER A 509 -15.66 -2.53 19.08
N VAL A 510 -16.31 -1.49 18.56
CA VAL A 510 -17.20 -0.56 19.27
C VAL A 510 -18.62 -0.71 18.76
N SER A 511 -18.81 -0.58 17.43
CA SER A 511 -20.11 -0.76 16.79
C SER A 511 -19.96 -1.31 15.38
N ARG A 512 -20.98 -2.03 14.90
CA ARG A 512 -20.98 -2.63 13.57
C ARG A 512 -22.36 -2.53 12.92
N THR A 513 -22.39 -2.12 11.65
CA THR A 513 -23.61 -1.99 10.85
C THR A 513 -23.49 -2.83 9.58
N VAL A 514 -24.39 -3.80 9.41
CA VAL A 514 -24.41 -4.71 8.25
C VAL A 514 -25.47 -4.27 7.23
N GLY A 515 -25.02 -4.04 6.00
CA GLY A 515 -25.86 -3.71 4.84
C GLY A 515 -26.15 -4.91 3.95
N GLY A 516 -26.66 -4.66 2.73
CA GLY A 516 -26.92 -5.74 1.76
C GLY A 516 -25.68 -6.32 1.07
N ASP A 517 -24.60 -5.52 1.04
CA ASP A 517 -23.33 -5.72 0.32
C ASP A 517 -22.10 -5.20 1.10
N ARG A 518 -22.25 -4.85 2.39
CA ARG A 518 -21.20 -4.15 3.14
C ARG A 518 -21.29 -4.31 4.64
N VAL A 519 -20.14 -4.22 5.30
CA VAL A 519 -20.01 -4.00 6.75
C VAL A 519 -19.44 -2.60 6.95
N VAL A 520 -20.00 -1.85 7.89
CA VAL A 520 -19.38 -0.65 8.44
C VAL A 520 -18.98 -1.00 9.87
N ASP A 521 -17.67 -1.04 10.14
CA ASP A 521 -17.10 -1.46 11.42
C ASP A 521 -16.39 -0.27 12.07
N GLU A 522 -16.79 0.05 13.29
CA GLU A 522 -16.21 1.10 14.13
C GLU A 522 -15.43 0.43 15.25
N PHE A 523 -14.15 0.74 15.37
CA PHE A 523 -13.25 0.07 16.32
C PHE A 523 -12.15 1.00 16.80
N ILE A 524 -11.56 0.68 17.96
CA ILE A 524 -10.31 1.29 18.40
C ILE A 524 -9.16 0.37 17.99
N PHE A 525 -8.24 0.91 17.18
CA PHE A 525 -6.95 0.29 16.91
C PHE A 525 -6.00 0.63 18.06
N HIS A 526 -5.62 -0.37 18.85
CA HIS A 526 -4.61 -0.25 19.89
C HIS A 526 -3.30 -0.86 19.42
N CYS A 527 -2.17 -0.21 19.68
CA CYS A 527 -0.84 -0.81 19.54
C CYS A 527 0.23 -0.03 20.33
N THR A 528 1.43 -0.59 20.48
CA THR A 528 2.65 0.18 20.77
C THR A 528 3.39 0.45 19.46
N HIS A 529 3.80 1.69 19.21
CA HIS A 529 4.61 2.07 18.04
C HIS A 529 6.07 1.62 18.22
N ASP A 530 6.28 0.29 18.23
CA ASP A 530 7.55 -0.42 18.45
C ASP A 530 8.36 -0.66 17.15
N ARG A 531 7.70 -0.49 16.00
CA ARG A 531 8.25 -0.55 14.63
C ARG A 531 7.63 0.54 13.77
N GLN A 532 8.16 0.72 12.56
CA GLN A 532 7.56 1.55 11.52
C GLN A 532 6.26 0.90 11.02
N ILE A 533 5.14 1.62 11.10
CA ILE A 533 3.80 1.17 10.66
C ILE A 533 3.43 1.95 9.40
N ASP A 534 3.91 1.51 8.24
CA ASP A 534 3.85 2.30 6.99
C ASP A 534 2.46 2.79 6.59
N TRP A 535 1.44 2.00 6.91
CA TRP A 535 0.07 2.32 6.55
C TRP A 535 -0.59 3.39 7.45
N LEU A 536 -0.10 3.55 8.69
CA LEU A 536 -0.66 4.45 9.72
C LEU A 536 0.22 5.69 9.94
N LEU A 537 1.53 5.49 9.92
CA LEU A 537 2.58 6.49 10.15
C LEU A 537 3.72 6.29 9.13
N PRO A 538 3.46 6.53 7.83
CA PRO A 538 4.45 6.30 6.76
C PRO A 538 5.76 7.05 7.02
N GLN A 539 6.88 6.32 6.95
CA GLN A 539 8.24 6.83 7.16
C GLN A 539 8.52 7.44 8.55
N VAL A 540 7.68 7.17 9.56
CA VAL A 540 7.96 7.57 10.95
C VAL A 540 8.66 6.41 11.66
N PRO A 541 9.87 6.61 12.22
CA PRO A 541 10.52 5.61 13.05
C PRO A 541 9.71 5.29 14.32
N PRO A 542 9.88 4.10 14.93
CA PRO A 542 9.22 3.75 16.18
C PRO A 542 9.41 4.80 17.28
N THR A 543 8.30 5.25 17.86
CA THR A 543 8.30 6.27 18.94
C THR A 543 8.10 5.67 20.32
N GLY A 544 7.85 4.36 20.43
CA GLY A 544 7.59 3.64 21.68
C GLY A 544 6.32 4.09 22.42
N LYS A 545 5.47 4.90 21.76
CA LYS A 545 4.20 5.37 22.32
C LYS A 545 3.11 4.33 22.14
N LYS A 546 2.22 4.24 23.13
CA LYS A 546 0.95 3.53 22.96
C LYS A 546 -0.02 4.41 22.19
N LEU A 547 -0.65 3.82 21.19
CA LEU A 547 -1.66 4.43 20.35
C LEU A 547 -3.00 3.73 20.65
N ALA A 548 -4.07 4.52 20.73
CA ALA A 548 -5.47 4.10 20.82
C ALA A 548 -6.25 5.00 19.86
N ILE A 549 -6.46 4.51 18.64
CA ILE A 549 -6.92 5.32 17.50
C ILE A 549 -8.34 4.89 17.12
N PRO A 550 -9.35 5.78 17.19
CA PRO A 550 -10.66 5.52 16.60
C PRO A 550 -10.55 5.32 15.09
N MET A 551 -11.10 4.22 14.59
CA MET A 551 -11.11 3.86 13.18
C MET A 551 -12.52 3.49 12.70
N LEU A 552 -12.79 3.76 11.42
CA LEU A 552 -14.00 3.40 10.72
C LEU A 552 -13.65 2.68 9.41
N GLY A 553 -13.93 1.39 9.33
CA GLY A 553 -13.83 0.59 8.12
C GLY A 553 -15.15 0.53 7.37
N VAL A 554 -15.18 0.93 6.09
CA VAL A 554 -16.30 0.66 5.18
C VAL A 554 -15.87 -0.45 4.22
N ILE A 555 -16.34 -1.65 4.50
CA ILE A 555 -15.92 -2.91 3.87
C ILE A 555 -17.03 -3.35 2.91
N ASN A 556 -16.76 -3.37 1.60
CA ASN A 556 -17.72 -3.77 0.58
C ASN A 556 -17.44 -5.20 0.09
N ILE A 557 -18.48 -6.03 0.06
CA ILE A 557 -18.44 -7.47 -0.19
C ILE A 557 -19.34 -7.79 -1.38
N ARG A 558 -18.86 -8.63 -2.28
CA ARG A 558 -19.65 -9.26 -3.36
C ARG A 558 -19.75 -10.74 -3.05
N GLY A 559 -20.98 -11.22 -2.86
CA GLY A 559 -21.23 -12.61 -2.49
C GLY A 559 -20.48 -13.01 -1.21
N ASP A 560 -19.42 -13.81 -1.35
CA ASP A 560 -18.56 -14.27 -0.25
C ASP A 560 -17.13 -13.69 -0.24
N ARG A 561 -16.92 -12.52 -0.88
CA ARG A 561 -15.57 -11.93 -1.06
C ARG A 561 -15.53 -10.42 -0.93
N LEU A 562 -14.46 -9.90 -0.32
CA LEU A 562 -14.22 -8.45 -0.26
C LEU A 562 -13.91 -7.90 -1.66
N TYR A 563 -14.66 -6.88 -2.06
CA TYR A 563 -14.35 -6.04 -3.21
C TYR A 563 -13.43 -4.89 -2.81
N HIS A 564 -13.79 -4.13 -1.77
CA HIS A 564 -12.92 -3.03 -1.33
C HIS A 564 -13.10 -2.63 0.12
N GLU A 565 -12.12 -1.87 0.59
CA GLU A 565 -12.08 -1.31 1.93
C GLU A 565 -11.73 0.17 1.86
N HIS A 566 -12.52 1.00 2.52
CA HIS A 566 -12.17 2.38 2.81
C HIS A 566 -12.04 2.54 4.32
N ILE A 567 -10.80 2.66 4.82
CA ILE A 567 -10.52 2.78 6.25
C ILE A 567 -10.15 4.23 6.57
N TRP A 568 -10.81 4.77 7.59
CA TRP A 568 -10.70 6.16 8.03
C TRP A 568 -10.26 6.24 9.49
N TRP A 569 -9.50 7.28 9.80
CA TRP A 569 -9.15 7.71 11.15
C TRP A 569 -8.74 9.19 11.11
N ASP A 570 -8.54 9.82 12.26
CA ASP A 570 -7.93 11.16 12.33
C ASP A 570 -6.41 11.07 12.43
N GLN A 571 -5.70 11.48 11.38
CA GLN A 571 -4.24 11.54 11.37
C GLN A 571 -3.69 12.52 12.42
N GLY A 572 -4.44 13.55 12.82
CA GLY A 572 -4.08 14.46 13.90
C GLY A 572 -3.93 13.70 15.22
N THR A 573 -4.96 12.94 15.58
CA THR A 573 -4.97 12.03 16.73
C THR A 573 -3.79 11.06 16.72
N VAL A 574 -3.49 10.42 15.57
CA VAL A 574 -2.35 9.51 15.44
C VAL A 574 -1.02 10.22 15.70
N CYS A 575 -0.76 11.35 15.01
CA CYS A 575 0.49 12.09 15.13
C CYS A 575 0.68 12.72 16.52
N LEU A 576 -0.40 13.13 17.19
CA LEU A 576 -0.37 13.64 18.56
C LEU A 576 -0.02 12.53 19.56
N GLN A 577 -0.69 11.37 19.49
CA GLN A 577 -0.40 10.24 20.36
C GLN A 577 1.01 9.65 20.13
N ALA A 578 1.47 9.63 18.88
CA ALA A 578 2.83 9.24 18.53
C ALA A 578 3.92 10.22 19.03
N GLY A 579 3.53 11.44 19.44
CA GLY A 579 4.43 12.46 19.97
C GLY A 579 5.20 13.25 18.92
N ILE A 580 4.74 13.25 17.66
CA ILE A 580 5.39 13.92 16.51
C ILE A 580 4.69 15.22 16.08
N MET A 581 3.57 15.56 16.72
CA MET A 581 2.79 16.77 16.44
C MET A 581 2.90 17.77 17.60
N PRO A 582 3.19 19.06 17.34
CA PRO A 582 3.14 20.09 18.37
C PRO A 582 1.69 20.39 18.77
N THR A 583 1.41 20.57 20.05
CA THR A 583 0.07 20.95 20.54
C THR A 583 -0.23 22.45 20.38
N TYR A 584 0.81 23.26 20.19
CA TYR A 584 0.73 24.72 20.02
C TYR A 584 1.53 25.16 18.80
N ILE A 585 1.00 26.11 18.05
CA ILE A 585 1.71 26.80 16.97
C ILE A 585 1.69 28.31 17.20
N GLN A 586 2.66 29.03 16.64
CA GLN A 586 2.67 30.49 16.67
C GLN A 586 1.93 31.04 15.45
N MET A 587 0.90 31.85 15.69
CA MET A 587 0.10 32.50 14.65
C MET A 587 -0.18 33.94 15.07
N GLU A 588 0.12 34.91 14.19
CA GLU A 588 -0.05 36.35 14.45
C GLU A 588 0.65 36.85 15.75
N GLY A 589 1.76 36.22 16.14
CA GLY A 589 2.49 36.55 17.37
C GLY A 589 1.79 36.10 18.65
N LYS A 590 0.90 35.09 18.57
CA LYS A 590 0.21 34.46 19.69
C LYS A 590 0.34 32.94 19.61
N SER A 591 0.37 32.29 20.76
CA SER A 591 0.24 30.84 20.87
C SER A 591 -1.19 30.38 20.57
N LEU A 592 -1.36 29.54 19.55
CA LEU A 592 -2.62 28.90 19.17
C LEU A 592 -2.53 27.41 19.52
N ARG A 593 -3.40 26.94 20.42
CA ARG A 593 -3.55 25.50 20.67
C ARG A 593 -4.30 24.85 19.50
N LEU A 594 -3.73 23.78 18.94
CA LEU A 594 -4.39 23.03 17.87
C LEU A 594 -5.62 22.26 18.43
N PRO A 595 -6.78 22.27 17.72
CA PRO A 595 -8.00 21.60 18.14
C PRO A 595 -7.96 20.11 17.75
N ILE A 596 -7.06 19.35 18.37
CA ILE A 596 -6.77 17.94 18.03
C ILE A 596 -6.86 17.11 19.32
N ALA A 597 -7.52 15.95 19.23
CA ALA A 597 -7.72 15.05 20.36
C ALA A 597 -6.60 13.99 20.41
N GLY A 598 -6.21 13.60 21.62
CA GLY A 598 -5.39 12.43 21.87
C GLY A 598 -6.23 11.18 22.11
N ALA A 599 -5.75 10.31 23.01
CA ALA A 599 -6.41 9.06 23.39
C ALA A 599 -7.76 9.27 24.11
N GLU A 600 -8.06 10.49 24.56
CA GLU A 600 -9.38 10.86 25.09
C GLU A 600 -10.50 10.73 24.04
N SER A 601 -10.18 10.79 22.74
CA SER A 601 -11.16 10.52 21.68
C SER A 601 -11.61 9.05 21.67
N ALA A 602 -10.68 8.10 21.81
CA ALA A 602 -10.97 6.68 21.93
C ALA A 602 -11.70 6.36 23.23
N ALA A 603 -11.32 6.99 24.35
CA ALA A 603 -12.01 6.83 25.63
C ALA A 603 -13.48 7.30 25.54
N LEU A 604 -13.73 8.48 24.95
CA LEU A 604 -15.08 9.04 24.79
C LEU A 604 -15.96 8.24 23.81
N LEU A 605 -15.35 7.60 22.80
CA LEU A 605 -16.08 6.75 21.86
C LEU A 605 -16.50 5.40 22.49
N VAL A 606 -15.70 4.86 23.40
CA VAL A 606 -15.99 3.60 24.10
C VAL A 606 -16.94 3.80 25.29
N ASP A 607 -16.86 4.94 25.98
CA ASP A 607 -17.69 5.30 27.14
C ASP A 607 -18.00 6.80 27.10
N GLU A 608 -19.27 7.14 26.89
CA GLU A 608 -19.74 8.53 26.79
C GLU A 608 -19.55 9.35 28.08
N CYS A 609 -19.25 8.69 29.20
CA CYS A 609 -18.97 9.30 30.49
C CYS A 609 -17.46 9.40 30.82
N ALA A 610 -16.57 8.79 30.03
CA ALA A 610 -15.13 8.75 30.32
C ALA A 610 -14.45 10.13 30.20
N VAL A 611 -14.98 11.03 29.36
CA VAL A 611 -14.41 12.36 29.10
C VAL A 611 -15.52 13.41 29.07
N PRO A 612 -15.45 14.48 29.91
CA PRO A 612 -16.43 15.56 29.84
C PRO A 612 -16.48 16.20 28.44
N PRO A 613 -17.68 16.36 27.84
CA PRO A 613 -17.82 16.96 26.50
C PRO A 613 -17.45 18.44 26.49
N ASN A 614 -17.28 19.00 25.28
CA ASN A 614 -17.06 20.43 25.03
C ASN A 614 -15.77 21.04 25.62
N GLN A 615 -14.82 20.25 26.15
CA GLN A 615 -13.54 20.78 26.65
C GLN A 615 -12.78 21.63 25.61
N MET A 616 -12.81 21.21 24.34
CA MET A 616 -12.20 21.94 23.21
C MET A 616 -12.88 23.27 22.85
N LEU A 617 -14.10 23.51 23.36
CA LEU A 617 -14.84 24.76 23.20
C LEU A 617 -14.63 25.70 24.40
N GLY A 618 -13.87 25.27 25.41
CA GLY A 618 -13.52 26.07 26.58
C GLY A 618 -12.32 26.99 26.36
N PRO A 619 -12.02 27.89 27.31
CA PRO A 619 -10.95 28.91 27.19
C PRO A 619 -9.52 28.34 27.19
N ALA A 620 -9.35 27.03 27.34
CA ALA A 620 -8.05 26.34 27.27
C ALA A 620 -7.64 25.94 25.83
N TYR A 621 -8.42 26.34 24.82
CA TYR A 621 -8.22 26.07 23.39
C TYR A 621 -8.38 27.36 22.57
N GLY A 622 -7.88 27.34 21.32
CA GLY A 622 -7.76 28.56 20.51
C GLY A 622 -6.50 29.36 20.86
N PHE A 623 -6.57 30.68 20.69
CA PHE A 623 -5.48 31.58 21.07
C PHE A 623 -5.38 31.66 22.60
N VAL A 624 -4.34 31.04 23.16
CA VAL A 624 -4.01 31.16 24.58
C VAL A 624 -3.05 32.32 24.77
N GLN A 625 -3.20 33.06 25.88
CA GLN A 625 -2.14 33.98 26.31
C GLN A 625 -0.93 33.15 26.72
N ASP A 626 0.27 33.61 26.37
CA ASP A 626 1.50 32.93 26.77
C ASP A 626 1.56 32.82 28.31
N ALA A 627 1.81 31.60 28.80
CA ALA A 627 1.74 31.23 30.21
C ALA A 627 3.07 31.45 30.96
#